data_AF-A0A8C2FT46-F1
#
_entry.id   AF-A0A8C2FT46-F1
#
_cell.length_a   1.000
_cell.length_b   1.000
_cell.length_c   1.000
_cell.angle_alpha   90.00
_cell.angle_beta   90.00
_cell.angle_gamma   90.00
#
_symmetry.space_group_name_H-M   'P 1'
#
loop_
_entity.id
_entity.type
_entity.pdbx_description
1 polymer ?
#
loop_
_entity_poly.entity_id
_entity_poly.type
_entity_poly.pdbx_seq_one_letter_code
_entity_poly.pdbx_strand_id
1 'polypeptide(L)'
;MKQADLQPEFIIWTGPPHVPKEELSTYVVINLPVYPALGNHDYWPQVFQSQGLNTNLYYSPNQVTVNMTDPTGQFQWLQETLELSRQKMEMVSIFCLILQGILILERTQSYHEQLVKIFHNYSDFVKAQFYGHTHRDSASSKCYCIPFNNHSLSLFFPPKDIWQFYLNLTEANLKQRSKWKLEYIMTEAFDIDDIQLHSLHELALSKVFDKYFNNFMVSYNLNLTCEGLCKMIRVCALHFLDQETYSHTAMADR
;
A
#
# COMPACT_ATOMS: atom_id res chain seq x y z
N MET A 1 -21.74 6.58 -4.10
CA MET A 1 -20.86 6.23 -2.96
C MET A 1 -21.42 6.62 -1.59
N LYS A 2 -22.39 7.55 -1.44
CA LYS A 2 -23.00 7.92 -0.13
C LYS A 2 -23.95 6.88 0.52
N GLN A 3 -24.02 5.65 0.00
CA GLN A 3 -25.06 4.67 0.38
C GLN A 3 -24.57 3.49 1.22
N ALA A 4 -23.30 3.50 1.66
CA ALA A 4 -22.91 2.61 2.74
C ALA A 4 -23.34 3.25 4.06
N ASP A 5 -24.01 2.50 4.95
CA ASP A 5 -24.29 2.90 6.34
C ASP A 5 -23.00 2.91 7.20
N LEU A 6 -21.92 3.43 6.63
CA LEU A 6 -20.58 3.47 7.20
C LEU A 6 -20.16 4.94 7.26
N GLN A 7 -19.76 5.38 8.46
CA GLN A 7 -19.34 6.75 8.73
C GLN A 7 -17.82 6.77 8.99
N PRO A 8 -16.99 6.89 7.94
CA PRO A 8 -15.55 6.98 8.13
C PRO A 8 -15.17 8.31 8.79
N GLU A 9 -14.16 8.27 9.67
CA GLU A 9 -13.64 9.45 10.36
C GLU A 9 -12.81 10.35 9.41
N PHE A 10 -12.12 9.74 8.45
CA PHE A 10 -11.31 10.41 7.42
C PHE A 10 -11.12 9.50 6.21
N ILE A 11 -10.53 10.05 5.14
CA ILE A 11 -10.20 9.31 3.91
C ILE A 11 -8.71 9.47 3.59
N ILE A 12 -8.10 8.37 3.18
CA ILE A 12 -6.74 8.35 2.64
C ILE A 12 -6.86 8.25 1.12
N TRP A 13 -6.18 9.15 0.40
CA TRP A 13 -6.21 9.16 -1.06
C TRP A 13 -4.80 9.17 -1.64
N THR A 14 -4.31 8.00 -2.06
CA THR A 14 -2.93 7.86 -2.55
C THR A 14 -2.84 7.93 -4.08
N GLY A 15 -3.46 8.95 -4.71
CA GLY A 15 -3.23 9.29 -6.12
C GLY A 15 -4.49 9.50 -6.99
N PRO A 16 -4.50 10.48 -7.91
CA PRO A 16 -5.54 10.80 -8.88
C PRO A 16 -5.70 9.75 -9.98
N PRO A 17 -6.85 9.78 -10.69
CA PRO A 17 -7.08 8.93 -11.86
C PRO A 17 -6.15 9.30 -13.04
N HIS A 18 -5.94 8.34 -13.94
CA HIS A 18 -5.18 8.52 -15.19
C HIS A 18 -6.00 9.28 -16.24
N VAL A 19 -6.22 10.58 -16.03
CA VAL A 19 -6.97 11.45 -16.95
C VAL A 19 -6.13 12.67 -17.36
N PRO A 20 -6.42 13.29 -18.53
CA PRO A 20 -5.85 14.58 -18.89
C PRO A 20 -6.12 15.63 -17.81
N LYS A 21 -5.17 16.54 -17.59
CA LYS A 21 -5.24 17.55 -16.52
C LYS A 21 -6.49 18.44 -16.60
N GLU A 22 -7.00 18.65 -17.80
CA GLU A 22 -8.17 19.47 -18.09
C GLU A 22 -9.45 18.85 -17.51
N GLU A 23 -9.40 17.56 -17.16
CA GLU A 23 -10.51 16.80 -16.57
C GLU A 23 -10.42 16.70 -15.03
N LEU A 24 -9.33 17.18 -14.41
CA LEU A 24 -9.18 17.21 -12.95
C LEU A 24 -9.82 18.46 -12.35
N SER A 25 -10.48 18.32 -11.20
CA SER A 25 -11.12 19.44 -10.49
C SER A 25 -10.94 19.34 -8.98
N THR A 26 -10.87 20.50 -8.31
CA THR A 26 -10.67 20.65 -6.86
C THR A 26 -11.98 20.71 -6.07
N TYR A 27 -13.13 20.38 -6.67
CA TYR A 27 -14.40 20.39 -5.94
C TYR A 27 -14.35 19.49 -4.70
N VAL A 28 -14.86 20.02 -3.58
CA VAL A 28 -15.03 19.26 -2.33
C VAL A 28 -16.11 18.20 -2.57
N VAL A 29 -15.69 16.95 -2.76
CA VAL A 29 -16.61 15.82 -3.04
C VAL A 29 -17.40 15.42 -1.77
N ILE A 30 -16.86 15.70 -0.58
CA ILE A 30 -17.35 15.25 0.72
C ILE A 30 -16.82 16.14 1.85
N ASN A 31 -17.64 16.40 2.86
CA ASN A 31 -17.29 17.23 4.03
C ASN A 31 -16.56 16.42 5.11
N LEU A 32 -15.56 15.63 4.71
CA LEU A 32 -14.74 14.76 5.56
C LEU A 32 -13.26 15.12 5.39
N PRO A 33 -12.41 14.97 6.43
CA PRO A 33 -10.97 15.12 6.29
C PRO A 33 -10.42 14.12 5.26
N VAL A 34 -9.61 14.61 4.31
CA VAL A 34 -8.92 13.80 3.31
C VAL A 34 -7.41 14.02 3.45
N TYR A 35 -6.66 12.93 3.56
CA TYR A 35 -5.20 12.91 3.60
C TYR A 35 -4.66 12.40 2.28
N PRO A 36 -4.34 13.29 1.32
CA PRO A 36 -3.80 12.88 0.03
C PRO A 36 -2.30 12.55 0.12
N ALA A 37 -1.86 11.51 -0.60
CA ALA A 37 -0.46 11.25 -0.89
C ALA A 37 -0.24 11.33 -2.41
N LEU A 38 0.83 12.03 -2.82
CA LEU A 38 1.11 12.27 -4.24
C LEU A 38 1.50 10.97 -4.96
N GLY A 39 0.74 10.67 -6.01
CA GLY A 39 1.00 9.70 -7.06
C GLY A 39 2.21 10.07 -7.94
N ASN A 40 2.85 9.08 -8.57
CA ASN A 40 3.91 9.30 -9.57
C ASN A 40 3.37 9.90 -10.87
N HIS A 41 2.04 9.90 -11.05
CA HIS A 41 1.33 10.48 -12.18
C HIS A 41 0.84 11.92 -11.92
N ASP A 42 1.14 12.49 -10.75
CA ASP A 42 0.49 13.72 -10.26
C ASP A 42 1.25 14.98 -10.66
N TYR A 43 2.03 14.92 -11.74
CA TYR A 43 3.17 15.81 -11.87
C TYR A 43 3.54 16.25 -13.29
N TRP A 44 3.58 17.58 -13.54
CA TRP A 44 4.23 18.25 -14.70
C TRP A 44 4.28 19.81 -14.58
N PRO A 45 5.41 20.55 -14.80
CA PRO A 45 6.73 20.54 -14.13
C PRO A 45 6.72 21.18 -12.71
N GLN A 46 7.86 21.21 -12.00
CA GLN A 46 7.92 21.08 -10.53
C GLN A 46 7.68 22.32 -9.64
N VAL A 47 6.80 22.21 -8.60
CA VAL A 47 7.07 22.12 -7.13
C VAL A 47 5.74 22.19 -6.34
N PHE A 48 5.37 21.18 -5.52
CA PHE A 48 4.40 21.34 -4.41
C PHE A 48 4.69 20.36 -3.26
N GLN A 49 4.43 20.80 -2.03
CA GLN A 49 4.80 20.13 -0.77
C GLN A 49 3.55 19.53 -0.12
N SER A 50 3.45 18.20 -0.03
CA SER A 50 2.39 17.50 0.71
C SER A 50 2.87 17.08 2.10
N GLN A 51 1.99 17.07 3.11
CA GLN A 51 2.26 16.58 4.46
C GLN A 51 2.23 15.03 4.55
N GLY A 52 2.91 14.37 3.63
CA GLY A 52 3.04 12.91 3.53
C GLY A 52 4.31 12.55 2.77
N LEU A 53 4.79 11.31 2.90
CA LEU A 53 6.02 10.89 2.22
C LEU A 53 5.83 10.92 0.71
N ASN A 54 6.70 11.66 0.02
CA ASN A 54 6.73 11.69 -1.44
C ASN A 54 7.72 10.63 -1.94
N THR A 55 7.26 9.38 -1.98
CA THR A 55 8.09 8.25 -2.44
C THR A 55 8.42 8.29 -3.93
N ASN A 56 7.84 9.23 -4.70
CA ASN A 56 8.21 9.46 -6.10
C ASN A 56 9.65 9.97 -6.26
N LEU A 57 10.19 10.59 -5.20
CA LEU A 57 11.61 10.96 -5.13
C LEU A 57 12.53 9.74 -5.24
N TYR A 58 12.05 8.57 -4.84
CA TYR A 58 12.81 7.33 -4.83
C TYR A 58 12.52 6.44 -6.05
N TYR A 59 11.69 6.90 -6.99
CA TYR A 59 11.27 6.11 -8.13
C TYR A 59 12.35 6.05 -9.21
N SER A 60 12.70 4.85 -9.69
CA SER A 60 13.87 4.62 -10.57
C SER A 60 13.92 5.44 -11.86
N PRO A 61 12.79 5.80 -12.51
CA PRO A 61 12.80 6.64 -13.71
C PRO A 61 12.98 8.14 -13.40
N ASN A 62 12.86 8.55 -12.13
CA ASN A 62 13.04 9.94 -11.74
C ASN A 62 14.51 10.37 -11.90
N GLN A 63 14.78 11.14 -12.94
CA GLN A 63 16.14 11.62 -13.24
C GLN A 63 16.60 12.76 -12.33
N VAL A 64 15.68 13.41 -11.61
CA VAL A 64 15.98 14.60 -10.79
C VAL A 64 16.69 14.23 -9.50
N THR A 65 16.45 13.03 -8.98
CA THR A 65 17.00 12.57 -7.70
C THR A 65 18.25 11.71 -7.84
N VAL A 66 18.76 11.54 -9.06
CA VAL A 66 19.95 10.72 -9.33
C VAL A 66 21.15 11.24 -8.53
N ASN A 67 21.85 10.33 -7.85
CA ASN A 67 23.01 10.60 -6.97
C ASN A 67 22.72 11.45 -5.73
N MET A 68 21.46 11.72 -5.39
CA MET A 68 21.11 12.35 -4.11
C MET A 68 20.97 11.28 -3.04
N THR A 69 21.60 11.44 -1.88
CA THR A 69 21.46 10.46 -0.78
C THR A 69 20.15 10.63 0.00
N ASP A 70 19.71 11.88 0.16
CA ASP A 70 18.43 12.25 0.79
C ASP A 70 17.75 13.37 -0.02
N PRO A 71 17.01 13.02 -1.09
CA PRO A 71 16.28 13.99 -1.89
C PRO A 71 15.36 14.86 -1.02
N THR A 72 15.51 16.19 -1.09
CA THR A 72 14.74 17.18 -0.32
C THR A 72 14.89 17.11 1.21
N GLY A 73 15.84 16.32 1.74
CA GLY A 73 15.97 16.10 3.18
C GLY A 73 14.82 15.29 3.79
N GLN A 74 14.10 14.50 2.98
CA GLN A 74 12.89 13.81 3.39
C GLN A 74 13.15 12.72 4.44
N PHE A 75 14.29 12.02 4.38
CA PHE A 75 14.66 11.04 5.40
C PHE A 75 15.01 11.68 6.73
N GLN A 76 15.75 12.80 6.69
CA GLN A 76 16.03 13.57 7.89
C GLN A 76 14.71 14.08 8.51
N TRP A 77 13.88 14.74 7.71
CA TRP A 77 12.57 15.24 8.14
C TRP A 77 11.68 14.14 8.74
N LEU A 78 11.64 12.96 8.09
CA LEU A 78 10.84 11.83 8.58
C LEU A 78 11.32 11.36 9.95
N GLN A 79 12.64 11.22 10.13
CA GLN A 79 13.22 10.81 11.41
C GLN A 79 12.93 11.84 12.52
N GLU A 80 13.13 13.13 12.24
CA GLU A 80 12.83 14.21 13.19
C GLU A 80 11.34 14.23 13.55
N THR A 81 10.45 14.05 12.57
CA THR A 81 9.00 14.01 12.77
C THR A 81 8.59 12.81 13.63
N LEU A 82 9.12 11.62 13.35
CA LEU A 82 8.84 10.41 14.13
C LEU A 82 9.37 10.53 15.56
N GLU A 83 10.56 11.09 15.74
CA GLU A 83 11.15 11.27 17.08
C GLU A 83 10.37 12.31 17.91
N LEU A 84 9.96 13.43 17.29
CA LEU A 84 9.09 14.40 17.96
C LEU A 84 7.74 13.80 18.34
N SER A 85 7.15 12.99 17.47
CA SER A 85 5.86 12.34 17.73
C SER A 85 6.00 11.29 18.84
N ARG A 86 7.13 10.55 18.87
CA ARG A 86 7.47 9.61 19.94
C ARG A 86 7.57 10.31 21.30
N GLN A 87 8.24 11.46 21.36
CA GLN A 87 8.34 12.27 22.59
C GLN A 87 6.98 12.77 23.09
N LYS A 88 6.02 12.98 22.17
CA LYS A 88 4.65 13.38 22.49
C LYS A 88 3.69 12.22 22.75
N MET A 89 4.15 10.97 22.59
CA MET A 89 3.32 9.76 22.68
C MET A 89 2.13 9.77 21.70
N GLU A 90 2.28 10.41 20.55
CA GLU A 90 1.24 10.49 19.49
C GLU A 90 1.35 9.30 18.56
N MET A 91 0.34 8.44 18.39
CA MET A 91 0.47 7.33 17.44
C MET A 91 0.53 7.80 15.99
N VAL A 92 1.46 7.26 15.19
CA VAL A 92 1.65 7.64 13.78
C VAL A 92 1.26 6.50 12.84
N SER A 93 0.46 6.84 11.82
CA SER A 93 0.22 6.05 10.62
C SER A 93 0.91 6.70 9.44
N ILE A 94 1.56 5.89 8.60
CA ILE A 94 2.33 6.37 7.46
C ILE A 94 1.58 6.08 6.16
N PHE A 95 1.48 7.09 5.30
CA PHE A 95 0.85 6.97 3.98
C PHE A 95 1.91 7.22 2.91
N CYS A 96 2.04 6.27 2.00
CA CYS A 96 3.06 6.27 0.95
C CYS A 96 2.46 5.77 -0.36
N LEU A 97 3.13 6.02 -1.48
CA LEU A 97 2.69 5.52 -2.78
C LEU A 97 3.45 4.27 -3.20
N ILE A 98 4.78 4.30 -3.10
CA ILE A 98 5.67 3.29 -3.68
C ILE A 98 6.47 2.64 -2.56
N LEU A 99 6.10 1.41 -2.20
CA LEU A 99 7.06 0.44 -1.69
C LEU A 99 6.47 -0.98 -1.68
N GLN A 100 7.03 -1.88 -2.49
CA GLN A 100 7.16 -3.30 -2.15
C GLN A 100 8.39 -3.89 -2.85
N GLY A 101 9.16 -4.67 -2.10
CA GLY A 101 10.51 -5.15 -2.41
C GLY A 101 10.71 -6.06 -3.62
N ILE A 102 9.71 -6.24 -4.51
CA ILE A 102 9.78 -7.24 -5.59
C ILE A 102 10.34 -6.67 -6.90
N LEU A 103 10.24 -5.36 -7.13
CA LEU A 103 10.62 -4.74 -8.41
C LEU A 103 11.54 -3.52 -8.21
N ILE A 104 12.42 -3.62 -7.21
CA ILE A 104 13.41 -2.59 -6.94
C ILE A 104 14.54 -2.77 -7.96
N LEU A 105 14.58 -1.88 -8.94
CA LEU A 105 15.76 -1.69 -9.79
C LEU A 105 16.93 -1.26 -8.89
N GLU A 106 18.16 -1.67 -9.19
CA GLU A 106 19.35 -1.41 -8.35
C GLU A 106 19.45 0.05 -7.84
N ARG A 107 19.05 1.03 -8.68
CA ARG A 107 19.05 2.46 -8.32
C ARG A 107 18.13 2.86 -7.17
N THR A 108 17.08 2.09 -6.89
CA THR A 108 16.10 2.39 -5.83
C THR A 108 16.36 1.62 -4.53
N GLN A 109 17.33 0.70 -4.56
CA GLN A 109 17.66 -0.15 -3.41
C GLN A 109 18.16 0.66 -2.22
N SER A 110 19.05 1.62 -2.43
CA SER A 110 19.62 2.43 -1.35
C SER A 110 18.57 3.27 -0.61
N TYR A 111 17.58 3.80 -1.31
CA TYR A 111 16.46 4.52 -0.70
C TYR A 111 15.52 3.58 0.06
N HIS A 112 15.26 2.41 -0.52
CA HIS A 112 14.43 1.39 0.11
C HIS A 112 15.04 0.88 1.42
N GLU A 113 16.33 0.56 1.42
CA GLU A 113 17.04 0.12 2.63
C GLU A 113 17.05 1.20 3.71
N GLN A 114 17.23 2.47 3.33
CA GLN A 114 17.13 3.59 4.27
C GLN A 114 15.74 3.71 4.89
N LEU A 115 14.67 3.61 4.09
CA LEU A 115 13.29 3.63 4.60
C LEU A 115 13.01 2.45 5.51
N VAL A 116 13.38 1.23 5.11
CA VAL A 116 13.21 0.02 5.93
C VAL A 116 13.95 0.18 7.26
N LYS A 117 15.16 0.74 7.26
CA LYS A 117 15.93 1.01 8.48
C LYS A 117 15.26 2.03 9.39
N ILE A 118 14.72 3.12 8.82
CA ILE A 118 13.96 4.11 9.60
C ILE A 118 12.74 3.44 10.22
N PHE A 119 11.90 2.76 9.43
CA PHE A 119 10.68 2.13 9.96
C PHE A 119 10.98 1.02 10.97
N HIS A 120 12.07 0.28 10.80
CA HIS A 120 12.52 -0.68 11.81
C HIS A 120 12.82 0.00 13.15
N ASN A 121 13.55 1.11 13.14
CA ASN A 121 13.91 1.87 14.34
C ASN A 121 12.73 2.54 15.07
N TYR A 122 11.60 2.72 14.36
CA TYR A 122 10.36 3.30 14.90
C TYR A 122 9.19 2.30 14.93
N SER A 123 9.47 1.00 14.84
CA SER A 123 8.46 -0.06 14.76
C SER A 123 7.62 -0.24 16.03
N ASP A 124 8.15 0.17 17.19
CA ASP A 124 7.44 0.26 18.47
C ASP A 124 6.28 1.28 18.42
N PHE A 125 6.44 2.28 17.56
CA PHE A 125 5.65 3.50 17.54
C PHE A 125 4.76 3.64 16.30
N VAL A 126 5.26 3.29 15.11
CA VAL A 126 4.52 3.29 13.84
C VAL A 126 3.56 2.10 13.82
N LYS A 127 2.24 2.37 13.86
CA LYS A 127 1.22 1.32 13.98
C LYS A 127 0.76 0.73 12.66
N ALA A 128 0.83 1.52 11.59
CA ALA A 128 0.41 1.09 10.27
C ALA A 128 1.12 1.88 9.17
N GLN A 129 1.30 1.24 8.03
CA GLN A 129 1.76 1.88 6.80
C GLN A 129 0.82 1.46 5.66
N PHE A 130 0.39 2.43 4.86
CA PHE A 130 -0.54 2.21 3.75
C PHE A 130 0.10 2.67 2.44
N TYR A 131 0.13 1.77 1.46
CA TYR A 131 0.75 1.97 0.15
C TYR A 131 -0.23 1.79 -1.02
N GLY A 132 0.10 2.37 -2.17
CA GLY A 132 -0.65 2.19 -3.43
C GLY A 132 0.25 1.65 -4.56
N HIS A 133 0.13 2.23 -5.76
CA HIS A 133 0.97 2.02 -6.96
C HIS A 133 0.88 0.65 -7.66
N THR A 134 0.89 -0.46 -6.93
CA THR A 134 0.95 -1.79 -7.54
C THR A 134 -0.35 -2.19 -8.24
N HIS A 135 -1.46 -1.53 -7.88
CA HIS A 135 -2.81 -1.89 -8.29
C HIS A 135 -3.12 -3.36 -7.93
N ARG A 136 -2.66 -3.83 -6.76
CA ARG A 136 -2.84 -5.20 -6.28
C ARG A 136 -3.10 -5.19 -4.78
N ASP A 137 -3.88 -6.16 -4.32
CA ASP A 137 -4.20 -6.30 -2.90
C ASP A 137 -3.10 -7.11 -2.21
N SER A 138 -2.31 -6.49 -1.34
CA SER A 138 -1.23 -7.22 -0.67
C SER A 138 -0.93 -6.64 0.69
N ALA A 139 -0.76 -7.50 1.68
CA ALA A 139 -0.36 -7.10 3.03
C ALA A 139 0.92 -7.83 3.39
N SER A 140 1.99 -7.11 3.71
CA SER A 140 3.21 -7.70 4.25
C SER A 140 3.19 -7.63 5.78
N SER A 141 4.03 -8.41 6.44
CA SER A 141 4.18 -8.34 7.90
C SER A 141 4.42 -6.90 8.39
N LYS A 142 5.15 -6.07 7.63
CA LYS A 142 5.54 -4.72 8.05
C LYS A 142 4.63 -3.59 7.51
N CYS A 143 3.81 -3.84 6.50
CA CYS A 143 2.95 -2.81 5.89
C CYS A 143 1.75 -3.35 5.11
N TYR A 144 0.71 -2.53 4.98
CA TYR A 144 -0.46 -2.77 4.15
C TYR A 144 -0.33 -2.07 2.80
N CYS A 145 -0.54 -2.79 1.70
CA CYS A 145 -0.66 -2.19 0.37
C CYS A 145 -2.10 -2.34 -0.12
N ILE A 146 -2.71 -1.20 -0.38
CA ILE A 146 -4.11 -1.09 -0.77
C ILE A 146 -4.21 -1.37 -2.28
N PRO A 147 -5.15 -2.23 -2.72
CA PRO A 147 -5.40 -2.41 -4.14
C PRO A 147 -5.89 -1.11 -4.77
N PHE A 148 -5.06 -0.53 -5.64
CA PHE A 148 -5.40 0.58 -6.54
C PHE A 148 -5.90 0.10 -7.91
N ASN A 149 -6.72 -0.95 -7.94
CA ASN A 149 -7.48 -1.22 -9.16
C ASN A 149 -8.58 -0.15 -9.26
N ASN A 150 -8.91 0.30 -10.48
CA ASN A 150 -9.90 1.37 -10.72
C ASN A 150 -11.31 1.10 -10.13
N HIS A 151 -11.52 -0.09 -9.53
CA HIS A 151 -12.80 -0.63 -9.07
C HIS A 151 -12.70 -1.30 -7.69
N SER A 152 -11.78 -0.88 -6.83
CA SER A 152 -11.64 -1.38 -5.45
C SER A 152 -11.71 -0.26 -4.41
N LEU A 153 -12.24 -0.56 -3.22
CA LEU A 153 -12.32 0.33 -2.07
C LEU A 153 -12.08 -0.49 -0.80
N SER A 154 -11.21 -0.02 0.09
CA SER A 154 -10.91 -0.69 1.35
C SER A 154 -11.32 0.18 2.53
N LEU A 155 -11.94 -0.41 3.54
CA LEU A 155 -12.24 0.24 4.82
C LEU A 155 -11.37 -0.39 5.90
N PHE A 156 -10.69 0.46 6.68
CA PHE A 156 -9.75 0.04 7.71
C PHE A 156 -10.37 0.28 9.08
N PHE A 157 -10.32 -0.75 9.92
CA PHE A 157 -10.72 -0.72 11.32
C PHE A 157 -9.53 -1.08 12.20
N PRO A 158 -8.41 -0.33 12.17
CA PRO A 158 -7.18 -0.75 12.83
C PRO A 158 -7.35 -0.76 14.36
N PRO A 159 -6.73 -1.72 15.08
CA PRO A 159 -5.96 -2.85 14.57
C PRO A 159 -6.82 -4.10 14.28
N LYS A 160 -8.15 -3.98 14.19
CA LYS A 160 -9.09 -5.10 14.13
C LYS A 160 -9.25 -5.72 12.75
N ASP A 161 -9.56 -4.93 11.71
CA ASP A 161 -9.99 -5.54 10.45
C ASP A 161 -9.81 -4.64 9.21
N ILE A 162 -9.90 -5.27 8.03
CA ILE A 162 -9.96 -4.62 6.72
C ILE A 162 -11.12 -5.21 5.94
N TRP A 163 -12.01 -4.35 5.46
CA TRP A 163 -13.10 -4.75 4.60
C TRP A 163 -12.81 -4.29 3.17
N GLN A 164 -12.69 -5.26 2.27
CA GLN A 164 -12.42 -5.01 0.87
C GLN A 164 -13.72 -5.03 0.08
N PHE A 165 -13.95 -3.98 -0.70
CA PHE A 165 -15.05 -3.87 -1.64
C PHE A 165 -14.53 -3.80 -3.06
N TYR A 166 -15.33 -4.30 -3.99
CA TYR A 166 -15.03 -4.25 -5.40
C TYR A 166 -16.27 -3.94 -6.24
N LEU A 167 -16.04 -3.43 -7.44
CA LEU A 167 -17.05 -3.27 -8.48
C LEU A 167 -16.72 -4.22 -9.64
N ASN A 168 -17.60 -5.19 -9.89
CA ASN A 168 -17.51 -6.03 -11.08
C ASN A 168 -17.80 -5.18 -12.32
N LEU A 169 -16.74 -4.79 -13.03
CA LEU A 169 -16.84 -3.88 -14.16
C LEU A 169 -17.62 -4.47 -15.33
N THR A 170 -17.46 -5.77 -15.59
CA THR A 170 -18.20 -6.48 -16.64
C THR A 170 -19.70 -6.40 -16.37
N GLU A 171 -20.12 -6.73 -15.15
CA GLU A 171 -21.53 -6.63 -14.74
C GLU A 171 -22.03 -5.18 -14.77
N ALA A 172 -21.23 -4.23 -14.27
CA ALA A 172 -21.60 -2.82 -14.21
C ALA A 172 -21.82 -2.21 -15.61
N ASN A 173 -20.93 -2.54 -16.56
CA ASN A 173 -21.02 -2.09 -17.95
C ASN A 173 -22.21 -2.72 -18.67
N LEU A 174 -22.47 -4.02 -18.46
CA LEU A 174 -23.63 -4.69 -19.07
C LEU A 174 -24.96 -4.15 -18.54
N LYS A 175 -25.03 -3.84 -17.25
CA LYS A 175 -26.26 -3.36 -16.59
C LYS A 175 -26.40 -1.84 -16.55
N GLN A 176 -25.39 -1.11 -17.05
CA GLN A 176 -25.30 0.35 -16.96
C GLN A 176 -25.57 0.88 -15.54
N ARG A 177 -25.08 0.14 -14.53
CA ARG A 177 -25.32 0.45 -13.11
C ARG A 177 -24.14 -0.01 -12.26
N SER A 178 -23.60 0.91 -11.47
CA SER A 178 -22.56 0.57 -10.48
C SER A 178 -23.18 -0.01 -9.21
N LYS A 179 -22.96 -1.30 -8.96
CA LYS A 179 -23.31 -1.97 -7.71
C LYS A 179 -22.04 -2.55 -7.07
N TRP A 180 -21.52 -1.82 -6.09
CA TRP A 180 -20.39 -2.26 -5.27
C TRP A 180 -20.80 -3.44 -4.39
N LYS A 181 -19.87 -4.37 -4.18
CA LYS A 181 -20.07 -5.58 -3.37
C LYS A 181 -18.89 -5.72 -2.41
N LEU A 182 -19.17 -6.27 -1.24
CA LEU A 182 -18.13 -6.76 -0.34
C LEU A 182 -17.42 -7.91 -1.04
N GLU A 183 -16.11 -7.82 -1.17
CA GLU A 183 -15.27 -8.89 -1.68
C GLU A 183 -14.92 -9.85 -0.55
N TYR A 184 -14.32 -9.32 0.51
CA TYR A 184 -13.97 -10.09 1.70
C TYR A 184 -13.80 -9.19 2.94
N ILE A 185 -13.86 -9.84 4.11
CA ILE A 185 -13.46 -9.30 5.41
C ILE A 185 -12.16 -10.03 5.78
N MET A 186 -11.09 -9.32 6.11
CA MET A 186 -9.74 -9.90 6.26
C MET A 186 -9.72 -11.01 7.32
N THR A 187 -10.29 -10.73 8.50
CA THR A 187 -10.35 -11.68 9.62
C THR A 187 -11.12 -12.95 9.25
N GLU A 188 -12.32 -12.81 8.69
CA GLU A 188 -13.15 -13.95 8.24
C GLU A 188 -12.53 -14.71 7.07
N ALA A 189 -11.87 -14.00 6.15
CA ALA A 189 -11.29 -14.61 4.97
C ALA A 189 -10.07 -15.46 5.32
N PHE A 190 -9.26 -15.02 6.27
CA PHE A 190 -8.00 -15.66 6.59
C PHE A 190 -8.01 -16.41 7.92
N ASP A 191 -9.15 -16.42 8.62
CA ASP A 191 -9.32 -17.05 9.93
C ASP A 191 -8.29 -16.54 10.93
N ILE A 192 -8.16 -15.21 10.99
CA ILE A 192 -7.26 -14.49 11.91
C ILE A 192 -8.06 -13.55 12.81
N ASP A 193 -7.60 -13.36 14.04
CA ASP A 193 -8.33 -12.58 15.05
C ASP A 193 -8.26 -11.06 14.83
N ASP A 194 -7.18 -10.59 14.20
CA ASP A 194 -6.93 -9.18 13.95
C ASP A 194 -5.94 -8.95 12.81
N ILE A 195 -5.67 -7.67 12.52
CA ILE A 195 -4.68 -7.23 11.53
C ILE A 195 -3.41 -6.73 12.23
N GLN A 196 -2.99 -7.37 13.30
CA GLN A 196 -1.70 -7.07 13.90
C GLN A 196 -0.58 -7.82 13.19
N LEU A 197 0.65 -7.32 13.38
CA LEU A 197 1.87 -7.89 12.81
C LEU A 197 1.99 -9.41 13.04
N HIS A 198 1.63 -9.89 14.23
CA HIS A 198 1.72 -11.31 14.56
C HIS A 198 0.74 -12.16 13.73
N SER A 199 -0.53 -11.76 13.66
CA SER A 199 -1.58 -12.41 12.85
C SER A 199 -1.23 -12.44 11.37
N LEU A 200 -0.69 -11.32 10.83
CA LEU A 200 -0.23 -11.27 9.44
C LEU A 200 0.98 -12.15 9.16
N HIS A 201 1.91 -12.25 10.12
CA HIS A 201 3.08 -13.10 9.97
C HIS A 201 2.68 -14.58 9.89
N GLU A 202 1.78 -15.02 10.78
CA GLU A 202 1.23 -16.38 10.75
C GLU A 202 0.48 -16.67 9.45
N LEU A 203 -0.31 -15.72 8.96
CA LEU A 203 -0.99 -15.84 7.66
C LEU A 203 0.00 -16.09 6.52
N ALA A 204 1.10 -15.35 6.50
CA ALA A 204 2.12 -15.48 5.47
C ALA A 204 2.87 -16.83 5.53
N LEU A 205 2.82 -17.56 6.65
CA LEU A 205 3.35 -18.92 6.80
C LEU A 205 2.32 -20.02 6.48
N SER A 206 1.06 -19.66 6.29
CA SER A 206 -0.05 -20.61 6.16
C SER A 206 -0.21 -21.21 4.74
N LYS A 207 -1.00 -22.29 4.66
CA LYS A 207 -1.35 -22.95 3.39
C LYS A 207 -2.43 -22.20 2.58
N VAL A 208 -2.83 -20.99 2.98
CA VAL A 208 -3.98 -20.25 2.43
C VAL A 208 -3.59 -19.39 1.19
N PHE A 209 -2.43 -19.67 0.60
CA PHE A 209 -1.86 -18.87 -0.49
C PHE A 209 -2.78 -18.70 -1.70
N ASP A 210 -3.55 -19.72 -2.09
CA ASP A 210 -4.42 -19.62 -3.27
C ASP A 210 -5.56 -18.62 -3.05
N LYS A 211 -6.10 -18.55 -1.83
CA LYS A 211 -7.10 -17.54 -1.46
C LYS A 211 -6.48 -16.15 -1.42
N TYR A 212 -5.28 -16.03 -0.85
CA TYR A 212 -4.50 -14.78 -0.91
C TYR A 212 -4.26 -14.32 -2.34
N PHE A 213 -3.86 -15.22 -3.25
CA PHE A 213 -3.58 -14.88 -4.63
C PHE A 213 -4.82 -14.44 -5.42
N ASN A 214 -5.99 -15.04 -5.13
CA ASN A 214 -7.26 -14.60 -5.70
C ASN A 214 -7.61 -13.17 -5.25
N ASN A 215 -7.47 -12.87 -3.95
CA ASN A 215 -7.70 -11.54 -3.41
C ASN A 215 -6.68 -10.53 -3.94
N PHE A 216 -5.41 -10.94 -4.11
CA PHE A 216 -4.34 -10.13 -4.72
C PHE A 216 -4.72 -9.61 -6.10
N MET A 217 -5.48 -10.39 -6.86
CA MET A 217 -6.01 -10.05 -8.18
C MET A 217 -7.41 -9.41 -8.13
N VAL A 218 -7.92 -9.07 -6.94
CA VAL A 218 -9.28 -8.51 -6.70
C VAL A 218 -10.34 -9.38 -7.39
N SER A 219 -10.21 -10.69 -7.22
CA SER A 219 -11.10 -11.72 -7.76
C SER A 219 -11.31 -11.63 -9.29
N TYR A 220 -10.35 -11.07 -10.03
CA TYR A 220 -10.48 -10.83 -11.47
C TYR A 220 -10.65 -12.13 -12.27
N ASN A 221 -9.86 -13.16 -11.95
CA ASN A 221 -9.92 -14.44 -12.63
C ASN A 221 -9.52 -15.58 -11.69
N LEU A 222 -10.50 -16.40 -11.29
CA LEU A 222 -10.35 -17.53 -10.37
C LEU A 222 -9.65 -18.75 -11.00
N ASN A 223 -9.44 -18.76 -12.31
CA ASN A 223 -8.77 -19.85 -13.01
C ASN A 223 -7.25 -19.66 -13.10
N LEU A 224 -6.73 -18.50 -12.66
CA LEU A 224 -5.29 -18.25 -12.62
C LEU A 224 -4.70 -18.89 -11.36
N THR A 225 -3.71 -19.77 -11.54
CA THR A 225 -2.93 -20.35 -10.44
C THR A 225 -1.55 -19.70 -10.38
N CYS A 226 -0.97 -19.64 -9.18
CA CYS A 226 0.37 -19.10 -8.93
C CYS A 226 1.19 -20.15 -8.18
N GLU A 227 2.01 -20.89 -8.92
CA GLU A 227 2.82 -22.01 -8.41
C GLU A 227 4.31 -21.76 -8.66
N GLY A 228 5.16 -22.57 -8.03
CA GLY A 228 6.62 -22.51 -8.18
C GLY A 228 7.19 -21.12 -7.88
N LEU A 229 7.91 -20.56 -8.87
CA LEU A 229 8.55 -19.25 -8.76
C LEU A 229 7.55 -18.11 -8.47
N CYS A 230 6.33 -18.19 -9.01
CA CYS A 230 5.30 -17.19 -8.73
C CYS A 230 4.97 -17.15 -7.23
N LYS A 231 4.72 -18.33 -6.64
CA LYS A 231 4.40 -18.47 -5.22
C LYS A 231 5.57 -18.03 -4.34
N MET A 232 6.77 -18.48 -4.65
CA MET A 232 7.99 -18.12 -3.91
C MET A 232 8.17 -16.59 -3.86
N ILE A 233 8.15 -15.90 -5.00
CA ILE A 233 8.35 -14.44 -5.06
C ILE A 233 7.31 -13.71 -4.20
N ARG A 234 6.05 -14.16 -4.24
CA ARG A 234 4.96 -13.53 -3.48
C ARG A 234 5.10 -13.77 -1.99
N VAL A 235 5.37 -15.01 -1.57
CA VAL A 235 5.58 -15.35 -0.16
C VAL A 235 6.80 -14.62 0.41
N CYS A 236 7.93 -14.59 -0.32
CA CYS A 236 9.11 -13.84 0.11
C CYS A 236 8.81 -12.35 0.30
N ALA A 237 7.98 -11.75 -0.55
CA ALA A 237 7.61 -10.35 -0.42
C ALA A 237 6.62 -10.04 0.73
N LEU A 238 5.85 -11.04 1.17
CA LEU A 238 5.02 -10.93 2.36
C LEU A 238 5.87 -10.88 3.63
N HIS A 239 6.98 -11.64 3.65
CA HIS A 239 7.83 -11.80 4.81
C HIS A 239 8.98 -10.79 4.88
N PHE A 240 9.62 -10.54 3.75
CA PHE A 240 10.91 -9.86 3.68
C PHE A 240 10.80 -8.61 2.84
N LEU A 241 11.03 -7.47 3.50
CA LEU A 241 11.11 -6.19 2.81
C LEU A 241 12.55 -5.86 2.43
N ASP A 242 13.55 -6.18 3.25
CA ASP A 242 14.95 -5.91 2.93
C ASP A 242 15.54 -6.95 1.97
N GLN A 243 16.51 -6.49 1.18
CA GLN A 243 17.09 -7.29 0.10
C GLN A 243 17.93 -8.46 0.61
N GLU A 244 18.64 -8.29 1.71
CA GLU A 244 19.48 -9.32 2.30
C GLU A 244 18.63 -10.54 2.67
N THR A 245 17.60 -10.34 3.48
CA THR A 245 16.75 -11.43 3.96
C THR A 245 15.91 -12.03 2.82
N TYR A 246 15.43 -11.19 1.90
CA TYR A 246 14.72 -11.64 0.69
C TYR A 246 15.61 -12.54 -0.19
N SER A 247 16.85 -12.15 -0.44
CA SER A 247 17.75 -12.89 -1.32
C SER A 247 18.17 -14.22 -0.70
N HIS A 248 18.44 -14.23 0.61
CA HIS A 248 18.81 -15.46 1.32
C HIS A 248 17.71 -16.52 1.29
N THR A 249 16.44 -16.13 1.42
CA THR A 249 15.31 -17.08 1.37
C THR A 249 14.91 -17.47 -0.05
N ALA A 250 14.89 -16.53 -1.00
CA ALA A 250 14.58 -16.84 -2.40
C ALA A 250 15.64 -17.76 -3.07
N MET A 251 16.87 -17.79 -2.54
CA MET A 251 17.92 -18.71 -3.00
C MET A 251 17.98 -20.03 -2.23
N ALA A 252 17.35 -20.13 -1.05
CA ALA A 252 17.31 -21.37 -0.27
C ALA A 252 16.32 -22.41 -0.83
N ASP A 253 15.34 -21.95 -1.62
CA ASP A 253 14.30 -22.77 -2.28
C ASP A 253 14.65 -23.17 -3.75
N ARG A 254 15.92 -23.03 -4.16
CA ARG A 254 16.41 -23.49 -5.48
C ARG A 254 17.04 -24.87 -5.45
#